data_AF-A0A1L9PA01-F1
#
_entry.id   AF-A0A1L9PA01-F1
#
_cell.length_a   1.000
_cell.length_b   1.000
_cell.length_c   1.000
_cell.angle_alpha   90.00
_cell.angle_beta   90.00
_cell.angle_gamma   90.00
#
_symmetry.space_group_name_H-M   'P 1'
#
loop_
_entity.id
_entity.type
_entity.pdbx_description
1 polymer ?
#
loop_
_entity_poly.entity_id
_entity_poly.type
_entity_poly.pdbx_seq_one_letter_code
_entity_poly.pdbx_strand_id
1 'polypeptide(L)'
;MKIVVPVLALAGLVRAVSITGCHQHGSDVYCITESGEEVQVALDNPPAELPSEYTDCHTHGDKSYCVDPNGEDVEVLGEVTSSGTNSEDSNSQSNEESSGGENCHFHAGVEYVPILVQLCGEMLIM
;
A
#
# COMPACT_ATOMS: atom_id res chain seq x y z
N MET A 1 8.34 -50.47 23.27
CA MET A 1 7.75 -49.90 22.04
C MET A 1 8.33 -48.50 21.88
N LYS A 2 9.26 -48.30 20.93
CA LYS A 2 9.88 -46.98 20.69
C LYS A 2 9.02 -46.25 19.68
N ILE A 3 8.26 -45.27 20.15
CA ILE A 3 7.40 -44.42 19.32
C ILE A 3 8.34 -43.49 18.55
N VAL A 4 8.54 -43.79 17.28
CA VAL A 4 9.20 -42.90 16.32
C VAL A 4 8.14 -41.93 15.80
N VAL A 5 8.08 -40.73 16.37
CA VAL A 5 7.23 -39.64 15.84
C VAL A 5 7.96 -39.05 14.64
N PRO A 6 7.39 -39.06 13.42
CA PRO A 6 7.98 -38.38 12.29
C PRO A 6 7.84 -36.88 12.54
N VAL A 7 8.96 -36.17 12.63
CA VAL A 7 8.98 -34.71 12.66
C VAL A 7 8.56 -34.24 11.28
N LEU A 8 7.27 -33.92 11.13
CA LEU A 8 6.72 -33.30 9.94
C LEU A 8 7.18 -31.84 9.94
N ALA A 9 8.29 -31.56 9.24
CA ALA A 9 8.80 -30.20 9.08
C ALA A 9 7.80 -29.37 8.26
N LEU A 10 7.16 -28.41 8.92
CA LEU A 10 6.35 -27.39 8.27
C LEU A 10 7.32 -26.40 7.59
N ALA A 11 7.64 -26.64 6.32
CA ALA A 11 8.29 -25.63 5.49
C ALA A 11 7.27 -24.49 5.29
N GLY A 12 7.53 -23.33 5.90
CA GLY A 12 6.74 -22.13 5.66
C GLY A 12 6.84 -21.76 4.18
N LEU A 13 5.70 -21.72 3.50
CA LEU A 13 5.61 -21.19 2.14
C LEU A 13 5.85 -19.69 2.22
N VAL A 14 7.07 -19.25 1.93
CA VAL A 14 7.32 -17.85 1.56
C VAL A 14 6.66 -17.67 0.20
N ARG A 15 5.44 -17.13 0.18
CA ARG A 15 4.80 -16.69 -1.06
C ARG A 15 5.51 -15.41 -1.48
N ALA A 16 6.20 -15.46 -2.62
CA ALA A 16 6.62 -14.26 -3.30
C ALA A 16 5.36 -13.47 -3.66
N VAL A 17 5.24 -12.25 -3.15
CA VAL A 17 4.15 -11.36 -3.52
C VAL A 17 4.46 -10.78 -4.88
N SER A 18 3.44 -10.71 -5.74
CA SER A 18 3.52 -10.01 -7.02
C SER A 18 2.42 -8.97 -7.13
N ILE A 19 2.69 -7.96 -7.96
CA ILE A 19 1.72 -6.96 -8.38
C ILE A 19 1.55 -7.06 -9.89
N THR A 20 0.32 -6.93 -10.37
CA THR A 20 -0.06 -7.19 -11.77
C THR A 20 -1.00 -6.10 -12.27
N GLY A 21 -1.44 -6.17 -13.53
CA GLY A 21 -2.47 -5.24 -14.04
C GLY A 21 -2.02 -3.79 -14.07
N CYS A 22 -0.74 -3.56 -14.31
CA CYS A 22 -0.15 -2.24 -14.27
C CYS A 22 -0.67 -1.33 -15.40
N HIS A 23 -0.92 -0.07 -15.08
CA HIS A 23 -1.41 0.95 -16.00
C HIS A 23 -0.83 2.33 -15.65
N GLN A 24 -0.97 3.30 -16.57
CA GLN A 24 -0.36 4.63 -16.43
C GLN A 24 -1.42 5.73 -16.37
N HIS A 25 -1.22 6.68 -15.45
CA HIS A 25 -1.89 7.98 -15.45
C HIS A 25 -0.85 9.07 -15.69
N GLY A 26 -0.69 9.50 -16.95
CA GLY A 26 0.38 10.43 -17.30
C GLY A 26 1.76 9.77 -17.20
N SER A 27 2.57 10.21 -16.23
CA SER A 27 3.89 9.63 -15.94
C SER A 27 3.90 8.75 -14.69
N ASP A 28 2.75 8.59 -14.03
CA ASP A 28 2.62 7.76 -12.84
C ASP A 28 2.18 6.35 -13.23
N VAL A 29 2.82 5.34 -12.63
CA VAL A 29 2.54 3.92 -12.86
C VAL A 29 1.86 3.34 -11.65
N TYR A 30 0.72 2.69 -11.87
CA TYR A 30 -0.07 2.02 -10.84
C TYR A 30 -0.24 0.54 -11.17
N CYS A 31 -0.21 -0.32 -10.16
CA CYS A 31 -0.38 -1.76 -10.29
C CYS A 31 -1.33 -2.28 -9.21
N ILE A 32 -1.86 -3.48 -9.41
CA ILE A 32 -2.83 -4.13 -8.53
C ILE A 32 -2.14 -5.26 -7.76
N THR A 33 -2.26 -5.25 -6.43
CA THR A 33 -1.78 -6.33 -5.56
C THR A 33 -2.62 -7.60 -5.72
N GLU A 34 -2.13 -8.73 -5.21
CA GLU A 34 -2.92 -9.98 -5.19
C GLU A 34 -4.26 -9.82 -4.43
N SER A 35 -4.33 -8.87 -3.49
CA SER A 35 -5.53 -8.53 -2.72
C SER A 35 -6.50 -7.60 -3.47
N GLY A 36 -6.11 -7.11 -4.66
CA GLY A 36 -6.91 -6.20 -5.46
C GLY A 36 -6.72 -4.71 -5.11
N GLU A 37 -5.72 -4.38 -4.29
CA GLU A 37 -5.41 -2.99 -3.91
C GLU A 37 -4.49 -2.34 -4.93
N GLU A 38 -4.67 -1.04 -5.15
CA GLU A 38 -3.89 -0.30 -6.14
C GLU A 38 -2.69 0.39 -5.47
N VAL A 39 -1.49 0.15 -5.98
CA VAL A 39 -0.22 0.67 -5.47
C VAL A 39 0.54 1.39 -6.58
N GLN A 40 1.30 2.43 -6.23
CA GLN A 40 2.10 3.18 -7.21
C GLN A 40 3.52 2.62 -7.29
N VAL A 41 4.05 2.44 -8.49
CA VAL A 41 5.46 2.09 -8.72
C VAL A 41 6.24 3.37 -9.02
N ALA A 42 7.23 3.68 -8.18
CA ALA A 42 8.05 4.87 -8.33
C ALA A 42 9.10 4.66 -9.42
N LEU A 43 8.85 5.22 -10.61
CA LEU A 43 9.76 5.18 -11.76
C LEU A 43 10.06 6.60 -12.24
N ASP A 44 11.34 6.95 -12.36
CA ASP A 44 11.76 8.27 -12.87
C ASP A 44 11.38 8.49 -14.35
N ASN A 45 11.46 7.44 -15.16
CA ASN A 45 11.12 7.46 -16.58
C ASN A 45 10.43 6.15 -16.96
N PRO A 46 9.10 6.04 -16.77
CA PRO A 46 8.38 4.82 -17.08
C PRO A 46 8.45 4.48 -18.58
N PRO A 47 8.59 3.20 -18.94
CA PRO A 47 8.58 2.77 -20.33
C PRO A 47 7.19 2.96 -20.96
N ALA A 48 7.14 3.08 -22.30
CA ALA A 48 5.88 3.19 -23.03
C ALA A 48 5.00 1.94 -22.87
N GLU A 49 5.63 0.78 -22.76
CA GLU A 49 4.97 -0.49 -22.43
C GLU A 49 5.41 -0.92 -21.03
N LEU A 50 4.43 -1.02 -20.12
CA LEU A 50 4.67 -1.51 -18.78
C LEU A 50 4.83 -3.03 -18.77
N PRO A 51 5.60 -3.58 -17.83
CA PRO A 51 5.62 -5.02 -17.63
C PRO A 51 4.25 -5.53 -17.18
N SER A 52 3.97 -6.80 -17.49
CA SER A 52 2.72 -7.46 -17.09
C SER A 52 2.61 -7.67 -15.59
N GLU A 53 3.76 -7.81 -14.92
CA GLU A 53 3.87 -8.04 -13.48
C GLU A 53 5.22 -7.58 -12.95
N TYR A 54 5.26 -7.25 -11.66
CA TYR A 54 6.46 -7.18 -10.84
C TYR A 54 6.37 -8.28 -9.78
N THR A 55 7.47 -8.93 -9.48
CA THR A 55 7.51 -10.13 -8.64
C THR A 55 8.40 -9.93 -7.42
N ASP A 56 8.43 -10.92 -6.52
CA ASP A 56 9.31 -10.92 -5.35
C ASP A 56 9.24 -9.62 -4.52
N CYS A 57 8.02 -9.11 -4.33
CA CYS A 57 7.80 -7.92 -3.55
C CYS A 57 8.17 -8.15 -2.09
N HIS A 58 8.95 -7.24 -1.52
CA HIS A 58 9.50 -7.34 -0.17
C HIS A 58 9.69 -5.95 0.44
N THR A 59 9.99 -5.90 1.73
CA THR A 59 10.11 -4.64 2.47
C THR A 59 11.49 -4.48 3.11
N HIS A 60 11.97 -3.24 3.15
CA HIS A 60 13.17 -2.83 3.89
C HIS A 60 12.80 -1.67 4.81
N GLY A 61 12.64 -1.94 6.10
CA GLY A 61 12.11 -0.95 7.05
C GLY A 61 10.67 -0.60 6.68
N ASP A 62 10.41 0.70 6.45
CA ASP A 62 9.08 1.24 6.14
C ASP A 62 8.79 1.34 4.62
N LYS A 63 9.70 0.82 3.78
CA LYS A 63 9.60 0.90 2.31
C LYS A 63 9.34 -0.45 1.69
N SER A 64 8.48 -0.47 0.67
CA SER A 64 8.18 -1.65 -0.13
C SER A 64 8.90 -1.58 -1.47
N TYR A 65 9.36 -2.73 -1.95
CA TYR A 65 10.03 -2.90 -3.23
C TYR A 65 9.48 -4.12 -3.95
N CYS A 66 9.51 -4.11 -5.28
CA CYS A 66 9.27 -5.28 -6.10
C CYS A 66 10.35 -5.41 -7.16
N VAL A 67 10.59 -6.62 -7.62
CA VAL A 67 11.58 -6.91 -8.66
C VAL A 67 10.96 -6.78 -10.03
N ASP A 68 11.56 -5.94 -10.87
CA ASP A 68 11.19 -5.75 -12.26
C ASP A 68 11.67 -6.92 -13.16
N PRO A 69 11.28 -6.96 -14.46
CA PRO A 69 11.74 -8.02 -15.36
C PRO A 69 13.24 -8.03 -15.65
N ASN A 70 13.96 -6.93 -15.36
CA ASN A 70 15.41 -6.86 -15.47
C ASN A 70 16.11 -7.42 -14.23
N GLY A 71 15.36 -7.69 -13.16
CA GLY A 71 15.88 -8.16 -11.88
C GLY A 71 16.29 -7.03 -10.94
N GLU A 72 15.81 -5.80 -11.19
CA GLU A 72 16.10 -4.63 -10.36
C GLU A 72 14.95 -4.32 -9.40
N ASP A 73 15.28 -3.84 -8.20
CA ASP A 73 14.31 -3.42 -7.20
C ASP A 73 13.73 -2.05 -7.55
N VAL A 74 12.41 -1.99 -7.69
CA VAL A 74 11.64 -0.76 -7.87
C VAL A 74 10.84 -0.47 -6.61
N GLU A 75 10.87 0.78 -6.14
CA GLU A 75 10.12 1.19 -4.95
C GLU A 75 8.62 1.23 -5.26
N VAL A 76 7.82 0.68 -4.35
CA VAL A 76 6.36 0.69 -4.42
C VAL A 76 5.82 1.55 -3.28
N LEU A 77 5.05 2.55 -3.64
CA LEU A 77 4.39 3.45 -2.71
C LEU A 77 3.02 2.83 -2.36
N GLY A 78 2.95 2.23 -1.18
CA GLY A 78 1.82 1.46 -0.69
C GLY A 78 2.25 0.20 0.05
N GLU A 79 1.35 -0.38 0.83
CA GLU A 79 1.63 -1.66 1.50
C GLU A 79 1.35 -2.83 0.56
N VAL A 80 2.38 -3.64 0.30
CA VAL A 80 2.21 -4.93 -0.35
C VAL A 80 1.83 -5.96 0.72
N THR A 81 0.53 -6.20 0.90
CA THR A 81 0.07 -7.21 1.86
C THR A 81 0.49 -8.61 1.40
N SER A 82 1.64 -9.06 1.91
CA SER A 82 2.00 -10.47 1.89
C SER A 82 1.05 -11.18 2.85
N SER A 83 0.23 -12.12 2.37
CA SER A 83 -0.55 -12.97 3.27
C SER A 83 0.40 -13.76 4.18
N GLY A 84 0.65 -13.20 5.36
CA GLY A 84 1.54 -13.65 6.42
C GLY A 84 1.32 -12.75 7.63
N THR A 85 0.47 -13.20 8.54
CA THR A 85 0.05 -12.50 9.76
C THR A 85 1.21 -11.85 10.52
N ASN A 86 1.12 -10.56 10.84
CA ASN A 86 1.66 -10.03 12.08
C ASN A 86 0.66 -9.04 12.71
N SER A 87 -0.04 -9.60 13.69
CA SER A 87 -0.55 -8.99 14.92
C SER A 87 -0.86 -7.51 14.92
N GLU A 88 -2.16 -7.24 14.95
CA GLU A 88 -2.75 -6.20 15.78
C GLU A 88 -2.17 -6.30 17.21
N ASP A 89 -1.62 -5.21 17.74
CA ASP A 89 -1.67 -4.99 19.19
C ASP A 89 -2.13 -3.56 19.49
N SER A 90 -3.10 -3.55 20.37
CA SER A 90 -3.95 -2.44 20.76
C SER A 90 -3.35 -1.70 21.94
N ASN A 91 -3.81 -0.45 22.14
CA ASN A 91 -4.35 0.05 23.41
C ASN A 91 -3.81 1.45 23.76
N SER A 92 -4.73 2.42 23.77
CA SER A 92 -4.94 3.21 24.98
C SER A 92 -6.35 3.80 24.93
N GLN A 93 -7.28 3.15 25.63
CA GLN A 93 -8.42 3.85 26.21
C GLN A 93 -7.90 4.86 27.24
N SER A 94 -8.15 6.14 26.99
CA SER A 94 -8.16 7.15 28.05
C SER A 94 -9.37 8.05 27.89
N ASN A 95 -10.12 8.05 28.97
CA ASN A 95 -11.32 8.79 29.32
C ASN A 95 -11.24 10.31 29.11
N GLU A 96 -12.40 10.88 28.81
CA GLU A 96 -12.88 12.25 29.12
C GLU A 96 -12.22 13.48 28.46
N GLU A 97 -13.12 14.30 27.90
CA GLU A 97 -13.08 15.73 27.57
C GLU A 97 -11.79 16.39 27.02
N SER A 98 -12.01 17.04 25.88
CA SER A 98 -11.50 18.37 25.48
C SER A 98 -10.60 18.40 24.23
N SER A 99 -11.08 19.17 23.25
CA SER A 99 -10.31 19.92 22.27
C SER A 99 -9.60 19.17 21.12
N GLY A 100 -10.23 19.22 19.94
CA GLY A 100 -9.54 19.64 18.70
C GLY A 100 -9.12 18.54 17.73
N GLY A 101 -9.66 18.62 16.50
CA GLY A 101 -9.04 18.07 15.28
C GLY A 101 -9.86 17.00 14.58
N GLU A 102 -10.73 17.40 13.66
CA GLU A 102 -11.43 16.51 12.73
C GLU A 102 -10.42 15.93 11.72
N ASN A 103 -10.30 14.61 11.63
CA ASN A 103 -9.38 13.93 10.73
C ASN A 103 -9.97 13.90 9.30
N CYS A 104 -9.73 14.94 8.51
CA CYS A 104 -10.20 15.05 7.14
C CYS A 104 -9.12 14.54 6.16
N HIS A 105 -9.34 13.37 5.57
CA HIS A 105 -8.50 12.83 4.50
C HIS A 105 -9.34 12.74 3.21
N PHE A 106 -8.89 13.38 2.13
CA PHE A 106 -9.58 13.47 0.84
C PHE A 106 -8.99 12.47 -0.16
N HIS A 107 -9.87 11.76 -0.89
CA HIS A 107 -9.53 11.07 -2.13
C HIS A 107 -9.74 12.04 -3.32
N ALA A 108 -8.68 12.32 -4.07
CA ALA A 108 -8.69 13.24 -5.20
C ALA A 108 -9.38 12.63 -6.43
N GLY A 109 -10.68 12.88 -6.57
CA GLY A 109 -11.39 12.77 -7.85
C GLY A 109 -11.37 14.11 -8.58
N VAL A 110 -10.52 14.22 -9.59
CA VAL A 110 -10.57 15.11 -10.77
C VAL A 110 -11.49 16.35 -10.70
N GLU A 111 -10.85 17.52 -10.64
CA GLU A 111 -11.45 18.85 -10.70
C GLU A 111 -11.95 19.20 -12.12
N TYR A 112 -13.26 19.48 -12.25
CA TYR A 112 -13.80 20.45 -13.23
C TYR A 112 -14.70 21.45 -12.48
N VAL A 113 -14.06 22.51 -11.98
CA VAL A 113 -14.49 23.91 -11.68
C VAL A 113 -15.95 24.32 -11.98
N PRO A 114 -16.49 25.39 -11.35
CA PRO A 114 -16.68 25.73 -9.93
C PRO A 114 -18.17 25.95 -9.60
N ILE A 115 -18.62 25.73 -8.36
CA ILE A 115 -19.73 26.43 -7.65
C ILE A 115 -19.95 25.67 -6.33
N LEU A 116 -20.02 26.41 -5.22
CA LEU A 116 -20.19 25.95 -3.82
C LEU A 116 -18.92 25.46 -3.10
N VAL A 117 -17.97 26.37 -2.90
CA VAL A 117 -17.18 26.38 -1.64
C VAL A 117 -18.14 26.78 -0.51
N GLN A 118 -18.62 25.79 0.22
CA GLN A 118 -19.54 25.89 1.36
C GLN A 118 -19.21 24.63 2.20
N LEU A 119 -18.54 24.65 3.35
CA LEU A 119 -18.29 25.67 4.35
C LEU A 119 -17.00 25.26 5.09
N CYS A 120 -16.06 26.17 5.28
CA CYS A 120 -15.22 26.15 6.48
C CYS A 120 -14.84 27.59 6.81
N GLY A 121 -15.19 28.02 8.02
CA GLY A 121 -15.44 29.41 8.36
C GLY A 121 -14.23 30.35 8.32
N GLU A 122 -14.48 31.57 7.87
CA GLU A 122 -13.70 32.74 8.26
C GLU A 122 -14.55 33.55 9.24
N MET A 123 -14.14 33.47 10.51
CA MET A 123 -14.43 34.43 11.56
C MET A 123 -13.84 35.78 11.13
N LEU A 124 -14.65 36.67 10.55
CA LEU A 124 -14.25 38.08 10.44
C LEU A 124 -14.92 38.89 11.55
N ILE A 125 -14.09 39.26 12.50
CA ILE A 125 -14.35 40.18 13.59
C ILE A 125 -14.40 41.59 12.98
N MET A 126 -15.59 42.17 12.82
CA MET A 126 -15.96 43.58 13.06
C MET A 126 -17.43 43.83 12.72
#